data_AF-A0A5K1C269-F1
#
_entry.id   AF-A0A5K1C269-F1
#
_cell.length_a   1.000
_cell.length_b   1.000
_cell.length_c   1.000
_cell.angle_alpha   90.00
_cell.angle_beta   90.00
_cell.angle_gamma   90.00
#
_symmetry.space_group_name_H-M   'P 1'
#
loop_
_entity.id
_entity.type
_entity.pdbx_description
1 polymer ?
#
loop_
_entity_poly.entity_id
_entity_poly.type
_entity_poly.pdbx_seq_one_letter_code
_entity_poly.pdbx_strand_id
1 'polypeptide(L)' 'NPEGLGVELLETLLRMAPTKEEELRLKEYSGDMSKLGPAERFLKAILDIPFAFKRIDALLYVANFESEMKYLRQSFETLE' A
#
# COMPACT_ATOMS: atom_id res chain seq x y z
N ASN A 1 -14.93 -3.33 1.27
CA ASN A 1 -15.06 -3.27 2.73
C ASN A 1 -13.98 -2.35 3.27
N PRO A 2 -14.24 -1.03 3.46
CA PRO A 2 -13.26 -0.08 4.01
C PRO A 2 -12.86 -0.42 5.47
N GLU A 3 -13.60 -1.30 6.14
CA GLU A 3 -13.27 -1.82 7.48
C GLU A 3 -12.27 -2.99 7.46
N GLY A 4 -11.82 -3.44 6.28
CA GLY A 4 -11.09 -4.71 6.14
C GLY A 4 -9.56 -4.63 6.28
N LEU A 5 -8.96 -3.43 6.13
CA LEU A 5 -7.50 -3.25 6.16
C LEU A 5 -7.17 -2.13 7.14
N GLY A 6 -6.52 -2.46 8.26
CA GLY A 6 -6.05 -1.46 9.23
C GLY A 6 -4.90 -0.62 8.69
N VAL A 7 -4.71 0.57 9.27
CA VAL A 7 -3.65 1.55 8.91
C VAL A 7 -2.27 0.88 8.87
N GLU A 8 -1.91 0.12 9.90
CA GLU A 8 -0.61 -0.56 9.99
C GLU A 8 -0.35 -1.52 8.82
N LEU A 9 -1.39 -2.20 8.35
CA LEU A 9 -1.29 -3.11 7.21
C LEU A 9 -1.12 -2.33 5.91
N LEU A 10 -1.87 -1.24 5.72
CA LEU A 10 -1.73 -0.37 4.54
C LEU A 10 -0.33 0.25 4.47
N GLU A 11 0.20 0.74 5.58
CA GLU A 11 1.59 1.22 5.68
C GLU A 11 2.61 0.13 5.35
N THR A 12 2.38 -1.08 5.85
CA THR A 12 3.26 -2.22 5.58
C THR A 12 3.25 -2.58 4.10
N LEU A 13 2.07 -2.63 3.47
CA LEU A 13 1.94 -2.86 2.04
C LEU A 13 2.64 -1.77 1.23
N LEU A 14 2.50 -0.50 1.61
CA LEU A 14 3.15 0.61 0.92
C LEU A 14 4.68 0.53 1.03
N ARG A 15 5.22 0.11 2.19
CA ARG A 15 6.66 -0.16 2.38
C ARG A 15 7.20 -1.32 1.56
N MET A 16 6.33 -2.21 1.07
CA MET A 16 6.69 -3.32 0.19
C MET A 16 6.65 -2.95 -1.30
N ALA A 17 6.40 -1.68 -1.64
CA ALA A 17 6.41 -1.23 -3.04
C ALA A 17 7.74 -1.58 -3.72
N PRO A 18 7.72 -2.37 -4.80
CA PRO A 18 8.93 -2.72 -5.52
C PRO A 18 9.49 -1.49 -6.23
N THR A 19 10.79 -1.50 -6.49
CA THR A 19 11.40 -0.57 -7.45
C THR A 19 10.87 -0.81 -8.86
N LYS A 20 11.04 0.15 -9.77
CA LYS A 20 10.61 0.02 -11.17
C LYS A 20 11.25 -1.19 -11.87
N GLU A 21 12.50 -1.48 -11.54
CA GLU A 21 13.23 -2.61 -12.11
C GLU A 21 12.69 -3.96 -11.60
N GLU A 22 12.43 -4.07 -10.30
CA GLU A 22 11.81 -5.26 -9.70
C GLU A 22 10.39 -5.48 -10.23
N GLU A 23 9.60 -4.42 -10.36
CA GLU A 23 8.26 -4.48 -10.96
C GLU A 23 8.31 -5.02 -12.39
N LEU A 24 9.22 -4.50 -13.23
CA LEU A 24 9.38 -4.97 -14.61
C LEU A 24 9.75 -6.46 -14.64
N ARG A 25 10.76 -6.86 -13.87
CA ARG A 25 11.21 -8.25 -13.77
C ARG A 25 10.09 -9.19 -13.31
N LEU A 26 9.34 -8.81 -12.29
CA LEU A 26 8.22 -9.61 -11.76
C LEU A 26 7.07 -9.71 -12.77
N LYS A 27 6.75 -8.63 -13.49
CA LYS A 27 5.70 -8.61 -14.51
C LYS A 27 6.06 -9.48 -15.72
N GLU A 28 7.28 -9.35 -16.22
CA GLU A 28 7.77 -10.09 -17.39
C GLU A 28 8.11 -11.56 -17.09
N TYR A 29 8.23 -11.92 -15.81
CA TYR A 29 8.43 -13.31 -15.41
C TYR A 29 7.28 -14.20 -15.91
N SER A 30 7.63 -15.07 -16.86
CA SER A 30 6.76 -16.07 -17.50
C SER A 30 7.22 -17.51 -17.21
N GLY A 31 8.17 -17.67 -16.27
CA GLY A 31 8.64 -18.97 -15.81
C GLY A 31 7.69 -19.67 -14.84
N ASP A 32 8.16 -20.76 -14.25
CA ASP A 32 7.39 -21.52 -13.26
C ASP A 32 7.26 -20.75 -11.93
N MET A 33 6.02 -20.42 -11.55
CA MET A 33 5.68 -19.73 -10.30
C MET A 33 6.21 -20.44 -9.04
N SER A 34 6.44 -21.76 -9.09
CA SER A 34 7.02 -22.51 -7.97
C SER A 34 8.45 -22.06 -7.62
N LYS A 35 9.17 -21.47 -8.60
CA LYS A 35 10.54 -20.98 -8.44
C LYS A 35 10.63 -19.59 -7.82
N LEU A 36 9.53 -18.84 -7.81
CA LEU A 36 9.46 -17.55 -7.12
C LEU A 36 9.31 -17.79 -5.61
N GLY A 37 9.97 -16.97 -4.80
CA GLY A 37 9.77 -16.97 -3.35
C GLY A 37 8.35 -16.50 -2.96
N PRO A 38 7.91 -16.76 -1.71
CA PRO A 38 6.58 -16.31 -1.25
C PRO A 38 6.33 -14.81 -1.42
N ALA A 39 7.34 -13.97 -1.15
CA ALA A 39 7.25 -12.52 -1.31
C ALA A 39 7.13 -12.09 -2.78
N GLU A 40 7.90 -12.71 -3.68
CA GLU A 40 7.83 -12.42 -5.12
C GLU A 40 6.48 -12.81 -5.72
N ARG A 41 5.93 -13.98 -5.32
CA ARG A 41 4.58 -14.39 -5.74
C ARG A 41 3.51 -13.42 -5.25
N PHE A 42 3.63 -12.97 -4.00
CA PHE A 42 2.73 -11.99 -3.41
C PHE A 42 2.78 -10.65 -4.18
N LEU A 43 3.98 -10.12 -4.41
CA LEU A 43 4.16 -8.87 -5.15
C LEU A 43 3.71 -9.00 -6.61
N LYS A 44 3.99 -10.11 -7.29
CA LYS A 44 3.50 -10.35 -8.64
C LYS A 44 1.97 -10.32 -8.71
N ALA A 45 1.27 -10.98 -7.77
CA ALA A 45 -0.18 -10.94 -7.68
C ALA A 45 -0.73 -9.52 -7.39
N ILE A 46 -0.04 -8.73 -6.55
CA ILE A 46 -0.39 -7.33 -6.33
C ILE A 46 -0.21 -6.50 -7.61
N LEU A 47 0.88 -6.71 -8.34
CA LEU A 47 1.22 -5.97 -9.56
C LEU A 47 0.25 -6.23 -10.72
N ASP A 48 -0.49 -7.34 -10.68
CA ASP A 48 -1.59 -7.62 -11.62
C ASP A 48 -2.81 -6.72 -11.37
N ILE A 49 -2.92 -6.10 -10.19
CA ILE A 49 -3.98 -5.14 -9.88
C ILE A 49 -3.60 -3.76 -10.47
N PRO A 50 -4.44 -3.17 -11.33
CA PRO A 50 -4.17 -1.84 -11.87
C PRO A 50 -3.99 -0.80 -10.76
N PHE A 51 -2.87 -0.07 -10.85
CA PHE A 51 -2.51 1.00 -9.91
C PHE A 51 -2.47 0.56 -8.44
N ALA A 52 -2.13 -0.70 -8.15
CA ALA A 52 -2.21 -1.30 -6.81
C ALA A 52 -1.67 -0.39 -5.68
N PHE A 53 -0.42 0.06 -5.79
CA PHE A 53 0.21 0.88 -4.75
C PHE A 53 -0.40 2.29 -4.64
N LYS A 54 -0.86 2.88 -5.74
CA LYS A 54 -1.60 4.16 -5.69
C LYS A 54 -2.95 4.00 -5.00
N ARG A 55 -3.61 2.85 -5.17
CA ARG A 55 -4.87 2.53 -4.48
C ARG A 55 -4.64 2.31 -3.00
N ILE A 56 -3.54 1.64 -2.62
CA ILE A 56 -3.14 1.46 -1.22
C ILE A 56 -2.84 2.81 -0.56
N ASP A 57 -2.10 3.68 -1.23
CA ASP A 57 -1.80 5.03 -0.77
C ASP A 57 -3.07 5.87 -0.55
N ALA A 58 -4.01 5.84 -1.51
CA ALA A 58 -5.30 6.50 -1.35
C ALA A 58 -6.14 5.90 -0.20
N LEU A 59 -6.10 4.59 0.01
CA LEU A 59 -6.78 3.95 1.14
C LEU A 59 -6.16 4.35 2.48
N LEU A 60 -4.83 4.45 2.55
CA LEU A 60 -4.12 4.90 3.75
C LEU A 60 -4.51 6.34 4.10
N TYR A 61 -4.57 7.22 3.09
CA TYR A 61 -5.06 8.58 3.26
C TYR A 61 -6.49 8.62 3.83
N VAL A 62 -7.41 7.86 3.23
CA VAL A 62 -8.80 7.80 3.70
C VAL A 62 -8.89 7.27 5.14
N ALA A 63 -8.08 6.26 5.50
CA ALA A 63 -8.07 5.68 6.84
C ALA A 63 -7.54 6.65 7.92
N ASN A 64 -6.59 7.53 7.56
CA ASN A 64 -6.01 8.50 8.48
C ASN A 64 -6.71 9.86 8.48
N PHE A 65 -7.55 10.14 7.48
CA PHE A 65 -8.10 11.47 7.27
C PHE A 65 -8.81 12.04 8.51
N GLU A 66 -9.70 11.27 9.14
CA GLU A 66 -10.46 11.76 10.30
C GLU A 66 -9.57 12.06 11.51
N SER A 67 -8.58 11.21 11.78
CA SER A 67 -7.67 11.37 12.92
C SER A 67 -6.72 12.55 12.71
N GLU A 68 -6.15 12.69 11.51
CA GLU A 68 -5.30 13.82 11.15
C GLU A 68 -6.05 15.15 11.20
N MET A 69 -7.28 15.20 10.65
CA MET A 69 -8.11 16.41 10.70
C MET A 69 -8.49 16.78 12.13
N LYS A 70 -8.81 15.81 12.98
CA LYS A 70 -9.10 16.05 14.40
C LYS A 70 -7.88 16.61 15.12
N TYR A 71 -6.72 15.98 14.95
CA TYR A 71 -5.46 16.45 15.53
C TYR A 71 -5.14 17.89 15.10
N LEU A 72 -5.29 18.18 13.80
CA LEU A 72 -5.02 19.50 13.25
C LEU A 72 -5.92 20.57 13.88
N ARG A 73 -7.24 20.32 13.98
CA ARG A 73 -8.19 21.26 14.60
C ARG A 73 -7.86 21.55 16.06
N GLN A 74 -7.60 20.52 16.85
CA GLN A 74 -7.22 20.66 18.27
C GLN A 74 -5.90 21.45 18.45
N SER A 75 -4.94 21.23 17.54
CA SER A 75 -3.68 21.95 17.55
C SER A 75 -3.88 23.45 17.31
N PHE A 76 -4.84 23.84 16.45
CA PHE A 76 -5.18 25.25 16.24
C PHE A 76 -5.92 25.86 17.44
N GLU A 77 -6.87 25.14 18.04
CA GLU A 77 -7.60 25.59 19.23
C GLU A 77 -6.67 25.85 20.43
N THR A 78 -5.55 25.14 20.54
CA THR A 78 -4.58 25.33 21.63
C THR A 78 -3.66 26.54 21.41
N LEU A 79 -3.59 27.07 20.20
CA LEU A 79 -2.71 28.19 19.83
C LEU A 79 -3.39 29.57 19.96
N GLU A 80 -4.72 29.60 20.06
CA GLU A 80 -5.52 30.79 20.45
C GLU A 80 -5.56 30.96 21.98
#